data_AF-A0A5C6WZ05-F1
#
_entry.id   AF-A0A5C6WZ05-F1
#
_cell.length_a   1.000
_cell.length_b   1.000
_cell.length_c   1.000
_cell.angle_alpha   90.00
_cell.angle_beta   90.00
_cell.angle_gamma   90.00
#
_symmetry.space_group_name_H-M   'P 1'
#
loop_
_entity.id
_entity.type
_entity.pdbx_description
1 polymer ?
#
loop_
_entity_poly.entity_id
_entity_poly.type
_entity_poly.pdbx_seq_one_letter_code
_entity_poly.pdbx_strand_id
1 'polypeptide(L)'
;MKRDSRRHDGLCAGLVVFAALATFVGCKGEPAADPGVPGVEAQALGVEAEPEEEMGAATSGEVEERKHYYSPYYLTLTGGDFVFRTVTFQDVGMKQPEPGPMAPEVFEAIAHSLAEKFTEHEKLSFSSQVFVDRGLEDPNNHLFCESEHLYVALWRGYSPDRWGYSLWSGCAEEHQFAWEEVLDPVGVDKDLLGSVEYLTESIAESVSKASESKCFLANC
;
A
#
# COMPACT_ATOMS: atom_id res chain seq x y z
N MET A 1 -18.55 -51.03 -35.13
CA MET A 1 -17.14 -50.77 -35.50
C MET A 1 -16.40 -50.34 -34.24
N LYS A 2 -15.49 -51.20 -33.74
CA LYS A 2 -14.61 -50.93 -32.60
C LYS A 2 -13.33 -50.26 -33.12
N ARG A 3 -12.89 -49.16 -32.50
CA ARG A 3 -11.48 -48.73 -32.53
C ARG A 3 -11.07 -48.22 -31.15
N ASP A 4 -10.33 -49.09 -30.47
CA ASP A 4 -9.37 -48.78 -29.41
C ASP A 4 -8.13 -48.10 -29.98
N SER A 5 -7.57 -47.11 -29.26
CA SER A 5 -6.14 -46.78 -29.16
C SER A 5 -5.97 -45.37 -28.56
N ARG A 6 -4.96 -45.04 -27.76
CA ARG A 6 -3.94 -45.71 -26.95
C ARG A 6 -3.36 -44.60 -26.07
N ARG A 7 -2.99 -44.93 -24.84
CA ARG A 7 -2.27 -44.05 -23.90
C ARG A 7 -0.91 -43.62 -24.46
N HIS A 8 -0.50 -42.40 -24.12
CA HIS A 8 0.91 -42.10 -23.90
C HIS A 8 1.10 -41.46 -22.52
N ASP A 9 1.58 -42.30 -21.62
CA ASP A 9 2.29 -41.91 -20.40
C ASP A 9 3.65 -41.32 -20.80
N GLY A 10 4.04 -40.19 -20.19
CA GLY A 10 5.29 -39.49 -20.44
C GLY A 10 5.81 -38.81 -19.18
N LEU A 11 6.23 -39.64 -18.23
CA LEU A 11 6.98 -39.28 -17.02
C LEU A 11 8.35 -38.67 -17.42
N CYS A 12 8.69 -37.49 -16.91
CA CYS A 12 10.09 -37.08 -16.77
C CYS A 12 10.24 -36.20 -15.53
N ALA A 13 10.60 -36.84 -14.42
CA ALA A 13 11.08 -36.22 -13.21
C ALA A 13 12.50 -35.68 -13.46
N GLY A 14 12.73 -34.40 -13.15
CA GLY A 14 14.03 -33.76 -13.17
C GLY A 14 14.20 -32.92 -11.91
N LEU A 15 14.51 -33.59 -10.80
CA LEU A 15 14.90 -32.98 -9.54
C LEU A 15 16.35 -32.51 -9.66
N VAL A 16 16.60 -31.20 -9.60
CA VAL A 16 17.96 -30.65 -9.50
C VAL A 16 18.03 -29.81 -8.24
N VAL A 17 18.69 -30.37 -7.23
CA VAL A 17 19.05 -29.71 -5.98
C VAL A 17 20.42 -29.08 -6.17
N PHE A 18 20.51 -27.75 -6.10
CA PHE A 18 21.77 -27.05 -5.88
C PHE A 18 21.71 -26.30 -4.54
N ALA A 19 22.35 -26.88 -3.54
CA ALA A 19 22.69 -26.19 -2.30
C ALA A 19 24.01 -25.43 -2.53
N ALA A 20 23.98 -24.11 -2.40
CA ALA A 20 25.18 -23.28 -2.33
C ALA A 20 25.13 -22.45 -1.04
N LEU A 21 25.85 -22.92 -0.03
CA LEU A 21 26.27 -22.12 1.12
C LEU A 21 27.32 -21.10 0.64
N ALA A 22 27.05 -19.82 0.86
CA ALA A 22 28.07 -18.78 0.81
C ALA A 22 28.00 -17.95 2.10
N THR A 23 28.93 -18.22 3.01
CA THR A 23 29.22 -17.45 4.20
C THR A 23 30.15 -16.29 3.84
N PHE A 24 29.69 -15.05 3.95
CA PHE A 24 30.55 -13.87 3.90
C PHE A 24 30.58 -13.14 5.25
N VAL A 25 31.67 -13.45 5.96
CA VAL A 25 32.54 -12.61 6.79
C VAL A 25 32.10 -11.15 7.00
N GLY A 26 31.97 -10.79 8.27
CA GLY A 26 31.65 -9.44 8.72
C GLY A 26 32.80 -8.44 8.64
N CYS A 27 32.43 -7.19 8.45
CA CYS A 27 33.29 -6.02 8.62
C CYS A 27 32.87 -5.29 9.91
N LYS A 28 33.65 -5.47 10.97
CA LYS A 28 33.61 -4.66 12.18
C LYS A 28 34.52 -3.44 11.94
N GLY A 29 33.94 -2.27 11.70
CA GLY A 29 34.65 -0.99 11.62
C GLY A 29 34.26 -0.11 12.81
N GLU A 30 35.18 0.07 13.75
CA GLU A 30 35.09 1.12 14.78
C GLU A 30 35.52 2.47 14.19
N PRO A 31 34.92 3.59 14.63
CA PRO A 31 35.22 4.91 14.09
C PRO A 31 36.54 5.45 14.62
N ALA A 32 37.37 5.98 13.71
CA ALA A 32 38.56 6.75 14.06
C ALA A 32 38.16 8.12 14.62
N ALA A 33 38.70 8.43 15.80
CA ALA A 33 38.71 9.78 16.36
C ALA A 33 39.70 10.66 15.59
N ASP A 34 39.28 11.85 15.17
CA ASP A 34 40.15 12.89 14.62
C ASP A 34 40.33 14.02 15.65
N PRO A 35 41.57 14.45 15.96
CA PRO A 35 41.85 15.44 17.00
C PRO A 35 41.88 16.86 16.43
N GLY A 36 41.13 17.74 17.11
CA GLY A 36 41.39 19.17 17.35
C GLY A 36 42.13 20.04 16.33
N VAL A 37 41.44 21.08 15.85
CA VAL A 37 42.04 22.40 15.57
C VAL A 37 40.99 23.50 15.90
N PRO A 38 41.39 24.76 16.12
CA PRO A 38 41.04 25.54 17.30
C PRO A 38 40.02 26.64 16.99
N GLY A 39 39.49 27.23 18.07
CA GLY A 39 38.44 28.23 18.05
C GLY A 39 38.74 29.47 17.21
N VAL A 40 37.67 30.00 16.63
CA VAL A 40 37.58 31.37 16.14
C VAL A 40 36.36 31.97 16.83
N GLU A 41 36.62 32.80 17.84
CA GLU A 41 35.63 33.71 18.41
C GLU A 41 35.25 34.73 17.32
N ALA A 42 34.01 34.64 16.83
CA ALA A 42 33.38 35.72 16.10
C ALA A 42 32.37 36.40 17.03
N GLN A 43 32.77 37.57 17.53
CA GLN A 43 31.92 38.50 18.24
C GLN A 43 30.77 38.93 17.32
N ALA A 44 29.53 38.61 17.71
CA ALA A 44 28.34 39.22 17.13
C ALA A 44 27.85 40.32 18.09
N LEU A 45 27.92 41.55 17.60
CA LEU A 45 27.32 42.74 18.20
C LEU A 45 25.84 42.49 18.51
N GLY A 46 25.40 42.99 19.67
CA GLY A 46 24.03 42.94 20.14
C GLY A 46 23.03 43.53 19.15
N VAL A 47 21.99 42.75 18.89
CA VAL A 47 20.71 43.21 18.41
C VAL A 47 19.73 42.92 19.55
N GLU A 48 19.06 43.96 20.03
CA GLU A 48 18.07 43.91 21.08
C GLU A 48 16.99 42.88 20.73
N ALA A 49 16.78 41.91 21.63
CA ALA A 49 15.70 40.96 21.53
C ALA A 49 14.38 41.72 21.76
N GLU A 50 13.57 41.82 20.71
CA GLU A 50 12.15 42.14 20.86
C GLU A 50 11.48 41.04 21.69
N PRO A 51 10.46 41.35 22.51
CA PRO A 51 9.80 40.35 23.32
C PRO A 51 9.16 39.33 22.37
N GLU A 52 9.60 38.08 22.49
CA GLU A 52 8.88 36.93 21.96
C GLU A 52 7.45 37.01 22.52
N GLU A 53 6.49 37.37 21.67
CA GLU A 53 5.10 37.06 21.95
C GLU A 53 5.04 35.57 22.20
N GLU A 54 4.65 35.19 23.42
CA GLU A 54 4.20 33.85 23.76
C GLU A 54 3.16 33.45 22.72
N MET A 55 3.61 32.77 21.68
CA MET A 55 2.78 31.98 20.80
C MET A 55 2.14 30.95 21.71
N GLY A 56 0.91 31.28 22.13
CA GLY A 56 0.09 30.45 22.98
C GLY A 56 0.19 29.03 22.47
N ALA A 57 0.68 28.15 23.34
CA ALA A 57 0.69 26.72 23.12
C ALA A 57 -0.68 26.35 22.57
N ALA A 58 -0.72 26.03 21.29
CA ALA A 58 -1.88 25.40 20.68
C ALA A 58 -2.08 24.16 21.54
N THR A 59 -3.11 24.24 22.37
CA THR A 59 -3.60 23.16 23.20
C THR A 59 -3.51 21.90 22.36
N SER A 60 -2.70 20.95 22.81
CA SER A 60 -2.72 19.59 22.29
C SER A 60 -4.13 19.07 22.55
N GLY A 61 -5.04 19.38 21.62
CA GLY A 61 -6.31 18.72 21.54
C GLY A 61 -5.96 17.25 21.51
N GLU A 62 -6.54 16.53 22.46
CA GLU A 62 -6.53 15.08 22.51
C GLU A 62 -6.81 14.60 21.09
N VAL A 63 -5.76 14.13 20.39
CA VAL A 63 -5.92 13.58 19.05
C VAL A 63 -6.64 12.28 19.33
N GLU A 64 -7.97 12.28 19.24
CA GLU A 64 -8.72 11.03 19.26
C GLU A 64 -8.08 10.12 18.21
N GLU A 65 -7.55 9.00 18.70
CA GLU A 65 -6.84 8.05 17.87
C GLU A 65 -7.82 7.60 16.79
N ARG A 66 -7.53 7.97 15.52
CA ARG A 66 -8.45 7.71 14.42
C ARG A 66 -8.62 6.20 14.31
N LYS A 67 -9.84 5.75 14.56
CA LYS A 67 -10.18 4.33 14.45
C LYS A 67 -10.04 3.88 12.99
N HIS A 68 -9.23 2.85 12.76
CA HIS A 68 -9.12 2.20 11.46
C HIS A 68 -10.29 1.23 11.26
N TYR A 69 -10.76 1.11 10.02
CA TYR A 69 -11.77 0.13 9.63
C TYR A 69 -11.24 -0.73 8.49
N TYR A 70 -11.59 -2.01 8.48
CA TYR A 70 -11.14 -2.94 7.46
C TYR A 70 -12.33 -3.42 6.62
N SER A 71 -12.10 -3.54 5.33
CA SER A 71 -13.09 -4.02 4.38
C SER A 71 -13.30 -5.54 4.53
N PRO A 72 -14.55 -6.04 4.51
CA PRO A 72 -14.81 -7.46 4.32
C PRO A 72 -14.58 -7.92 2.87
N TYR A 73 -14.55 -6.98 1.91
CA TYR A 73 -14.27 -7.27 0.50
C TYR A 73 -12.76 -7.32 0.28
N TYR A 74 -12.30 -8.33 -0.46
CA TYR A 74 -10.90 -8.49 -0.86
C TYR A 74 -10.80 -9.06 -2.26
N LEU A 75 -9.64 -8.92 -2.92
CA LEU A 75 -9.40 -9.51 -4.23
C LEU A 75 -8.45 -10.70 -4.11
N THR A 76 -8.68 -11.71 -4.94
CA THR A 76 -7.65 -12.71 -5.26
C THR A 76 -7.09 -12.43 -6.65
N LEU A 77 -5.78 -12.54 -6.81
CA LEU A 77 -5.07 -12.36 -8.07
C LEU A 77 -4.56 -13.70 -8.60
N THR A 78 -4.80 -13.97 -9.88
CA THR A 78 -4.40 -15.23 -10.53
C THR A 78 -3.75 -15.00 -11.89
N GLY A 79 -2.70 -15.77 -12.17
CA GLY A 79 -1.87 -15.59 -13.38
C GLY A 79 -0.74 -14.59 -13.18
N GLY A 80 0.07 -14.42 -14.24
CA GLY A 80 1.22 -13.53 -14.27
C GLY A 80 2.40 -13.94 -13.39
N ASP A 81 3.51 -13.21 -13.53
CA ASP A 81 4.70 -13.28 -12.65
C ASP A 81 4.54 -12.34 -11.45
N PHE A 82 3.30 -12.13 -11.00
CA PHE A 82 2.98 -11.16 -9.95
C PHE A 82 3.14 -11.79 -8.57
N VAL A 83 3.73 -11.02 -7.64
CA VAL A 83 4.11 -11.51 -6.31
C VAL A 83 2.94 -11.54 -5.32
N PHE A 84 1.89 -10.76 -5.56
CA PHE A 84 0.73 -10.74 -4.68
C PHE A 84 -0.37 -11.68 -5.17
N ARG A 85 -1.01 -12.36 -4.22
CA ARG A 85 -2.16 -13.25 -4.39
C ARG A 85 -3.43 -12.66 -3.82
N THR A 86 -3.31 -11.79 -2.83
CA THR A 86 -4.43 -11.21 -2.09
C THR A 86 -4.30 -9.70 -2.04
N VAL A 87 -5.43 -8.99 -2.14
CA VAL A 87 -5.53 -7.54 -1.95
C VAL A 87 -6.59 -7.23 -0.91
N THR A 88 -6.25 -6.52 0.16
CA THR A 88 -7.22 -6.07 1.18
C THR A 88 -7.23 -4.55 1.31
N PHE A 89 -8.33 -4.02 1.84
CA PHE A 89 -8.55 -2.59 1.98
C PHE A 89 -8.72 -2.19 3.44
N GLN A 90 -8.11 -1.07 3.79
CA GLN A 90 -8.19 -0.44 5.09
C GLN A 90 -8.62 1.02 4.93
N ASP A 91 -9.60 1.45 5.70
CA ASP A 91 -9.93 2.86 5.92
C ASP A 91 -8.98 3.45 6.97
N VAL A 92 -8.20 4.45 6.57
CA VAL A 92 -7.31 5.23 7.45
C VAL A 92 -7.74 6.71 7.56
N GLY A 93 -8.91 7.07 7.03
CA GLY A 93 -9.40 8.44 7.06
C GLY A 93 -10.35 8.80 5.92
N MET A 94 -11.24 7.90 5.53
CA MET A 94 -12.26 8.20 4.53
C MET A 94 -13.34 9.11 5.15
N LYS A 95 -13.54 10.27 4.51
CA LYS A 95 -14.60 11.24 4.81
C LYS A 95 -15.98 10.58 4.76
N GLN A 96 -16.77 10.79 5.81
CA GLN A 96 -18.15 10.33 5.94
C GLN A 96 -19.06 11.45 6.46
N PRO A 97 -20.36 11.47 6.10
CA PRO A 97 -21.31 12.44 6.63
C PRO A 97 -21.50 12.34 8.16
N GLU A 98 -21.39 11.13 8.71
CA GLU A 98 -21.55 10.83 10.13
C GLU A 98 -20.30 10.07 10.64
N PRO A 99 -19.87 10.27 11.90
CA PRO A 99 -18.77 9.49 12.46
C PRO A 99 -19.10 7.99 12.51
N GLY A 100 -18.26 7.15 11.90
CA GLY A 100 -18.50 5.71 11.87
C GLY A 100 -17.63 4.95 10.89
N PRO A 101 -17.89 3.63 10.69
CA PRO A 101 -17.32 2.89 9.58
C PRO A 101 -17.92 3.38 8.26
N MET A 102 -17.11 3.38 7.21
CA MET A 102 -17.58 3.72 5.87
C MET A 102 -18.71 2.79 5.46
N ALA A 103 -19.67 3.34 4.70
CA ALA A 103 -20.74 2.56 4.10
C ALA A 103 -20.15 1.35 3.33
N PRO A 104 -20.55 0.10 3.63
CA PRO A 104 -19.95 -1.09 3.03
C PRO A 104 -19.96 -1.09 1.50
N GLU A 105 -20.96 -0.43 0.90
CA GLU A 105 -21.13 -0.28 -0.54
C GLU A 105 -19.95 0.45 -1.19
N VAL A 106 -19.26 1.33 -0.46
CA VAL A 106 -18.07 2.03 -0.96
C VAL A 106 -16.92 1.05 -1.14
N PHE A 107 -16.67 0.19 -0.16
CA PHE A 107 -15.64 -0.84 -0.28
C PHE A 107 -15.98 -1.88 -1.35
N GLU A 108 -17.25 -2.26 -1.47
CA GLU A 108 -17.71 -3.12 -2.55
C GLU A 108 -17.43 -2.51 -3.93
N ALA A 109 -17.81 -1.24 -4.12
CA ALA A 109 -17.58 -0.52 -5.37
C ALA A 109 -16.09 -0.39 -5.70
N ILE A 110 -15.25 -0.08 -4.71
CA ILE A 110 -13.79 -0.02 -4.89
C ILE A 110 -13.24 -1.39 -5.27
N ALA A 111 -13.64 -2.46 -4.57
CA ALA A 111 -13.14 -3.81 -4.84
C ALA A 111 -13.52 -4.29 -6.26
N HIS A 112 -14.77 -4.08 -6.67
CA HIS A 112 -15.24 -4.46 -8.00
C HIS A 112 -14.60 -3.63 -9.11
N SER A 113 -14.56 -2.30 -8.96
CA SER A 113 -13.92 -1.43 -9.94
C SER A 113 -12.42 -1.74 -10.05
N LEU A 114 -11.71 -1.95 -8.93
CA LEU A 114 -10.29 -2.31 -8.97
C LEU A 114 -10.07 -3.68 -9.63
N ALA A 115 -10.97 -4.64 -9.42
CA ALA A 115 -10.85 -5.94 -10.04
C ALA A 115 -10.98 -5.87 -11.58
N GLU A 116 -11.90 -5.03 -12.06
CA GLU A 116 -12.04 -4.71 -13.48
C GLU A 116 -10.76 -4.04 -14.00
N LYS A 117 -10.27 -2.98 -13.33
CA LYS A 117 -9.04 -2.29 -13.72
C LYS A 117 -7.83 -3.20 -13.79
N PHE A 118 -7.61 -4.06 -12.80
CA PHE A 118 -6.52 -5.03 -12.84
C PHE A 118 -6.63 -6.02 -14.01
N THR A 119 -7.85 -6.41 -14.37
CA THR A 119 -8.08 -7.38 -15.45
C THR A 119 -7.94 -6.74 -16.84
N GLU A 120 -8.31 -5.47 -16.99
CA GLU A 120 -8.30 -4.74 -18.26
C GLU A 120 -6.96 -4.03 -18.54
N HIS A 121 -6.16 -3.76 -17.51
CA HIS A 121 -4.92 -3.02 -17.66
C HIS A 121 -3.89 -3.76 -18.52
N GLU A 122 -3.53 -3.19 -19.67
CA GLU A 122 -2.75 -3.86 -20.73
C GLU A 122 -1.38 -4.40 -20.28
N LYS A 123 -0.82 -3.81 -19.22
CA LYS A 123 0.50 -4.17 -18.68
C LYS A 123 0.47 -5.13 -17.48
N LEU A 124 -0.71 -5.45 -16.97
CA LEU A 124 -0.90 -6.42 -15.90
C LEU A 124 -1.30 -7.76 -16.53
N SER A 125 -0.61 -8.84 -16.16
CA SER A 125 -0.80 -10.17 -16.75
C SER A 125 -1.58 -11.13 -15.86
N PHE A 126 -2.39 -10.58 -14.93
CA PHE A 126 -3.19 -11.33 -13.99
C PHE A 126 -4.67 -10.96 -14.13
N SER A 127 -5.52 -11.92 -13.76
CA SER A 127 -6.95 -11.70 -13.59
C SER A 127 -7.27 -11.60 -12.10
N SER A 128 -8.32 -10.87 -11.76
CA SER A 128 -8.73 -10.69 -10.37
C SER A 128 -10.21 -11.00 -10.15
N GLN A 129 -10.54 -11.40 -8.94
CA GLN A 129 -11.90 -11.74 -8.52
C GLN A 129 -12.14 -11.20 -7.11
N VAL A 130 -13.34 -10.67 -6.88
CA VAL A 130 -13.77 -10.14 -5.58
C VAL A 130 -14.39 -11.25 -4.74
N PHE A 131 -14.01 -11.30 -3.48
CA PHE A 131 -14.57 -12.19 -2.46
C PHE A 131 -14.95 -11.39 -1.22
N VAL A 132 -15.78 -11.99 -0.37
CA VAL A 132 -16.23 -11.40 0.89
C VAL A 132 -15.87 -12.33 2.05
N ASP A 133 -15.14 -11.80 3.03
CA ASP A 133 -14.86 -12.45 4.30
C ASP A 133 -15.01 -11.44 5.45
N ARG A 134 -16.05 -11.63 6.26
CA ARG A 134 -16.34 -10.79 7.43
C ARG A 134 -15.28 -10.93 8.53
N GLY A 135 -14.49 -12.00 8.52
CA GLY A 135 -13.33 -12.13 9.42
C GLY A 135 -12.32 -11.00 9.20
N LEU A 136 -12.18 -10.51 7.96
CA LEU A 136 -11.25 -9.42 7.65
C LEU A 136 -11.68 -8.07 8.23
N GLU A 137 -12.86 -7.92 8.84
CA GLU A 137 -13.23 -6.68 9.53
C GLU A 137 -12.51 -6.55 10.89
N ASP A 138 -12.01 -7.67 11.46
CA ASP A 138 -11.26 -7.68 12.71
C ASP A 138 -9.79 -7.27 12.47
N PRO A 139 -9.30 -6.17 13.08
CA PRO A 139 -7.90 -5.75 12.97
C PRO A 139 -6.89 -6.85 13.32
N ASN A 140 -7.25 -7.79 14.19
CA ASN A 140 -6.37 -8.89 14.58
C ASN A 140 -6.03 -9.83 13.42
N ASN A 141 -6.89 -9.87 12.39
CA ASN A 141 -6.65 -10.67 11.18
C ASN A 141 -5.74 -9.96 10.17
N HIS A 142 -5.29 -8.73 10.46
CA HIS A 142 -4.32 -7.96 9.65
C HIS A 142 -2.97 -7.77 10.34
N LEU A 143 -2.77 -8.33 11.54
CA LEU A 143 -1.52 -8.18 12.30
C LEU A 143 -0.36 -8.99 11.72
N PHE A 144 -0.65 -9.99 10.89
CA PHE A 144 0.36 -10.81 10.22
C PHE A 144 0.55 -10.30 8.79
N CYS A 145 1.68 -9.64 8.53
CA CYS A 145 2.03 -9.29 7.17
C CYS A 145 2.45 -10.52 6.38
N GLU A 146 1.60 -10.93 5.44
CA GLU A 146 1.81 -12.09 4.60
C GLU A 146 2.65 -11.74 3.38
N SER A 147 3.53 -12.66 2.97
CA SER A 147 4.53 -12.43 1.91
C SER A 147 3.97 -12.37 0.49
N GLU A 148 2.65 -12.44 0.30
CA GLU A 148 1.97 -12.39 -1.00
C GLU A 148 0.72 -11.48 -0.95
N HIS A 149 0.76 -10.45 -0.10
CA HIS A 149 -0.39 -9.59 0.15
C HIS A 149 -0.11 -8.13 -0.26
N LEU A 150 -1.03 -7.55 -1.02
CA LEU A 150 -1.07 -6.12 -1.33
C LEU A 150 -2.05 -5.42 -0.39
N TYR A 151 -1.57 -4.59 0.52
CA TYR A 151 -2.44 -3.83 1.42
C TYR A 151 -2.73 -2.45 0.81
N VAL A 152 -4.01 -2.09 0.77
CA VAL A 152 -4.49 -0.81 0.22
C VAL A 152 -5.10 0.00 1.36
N ALA A 153 -4.37 1.00 1.85
CA ALA A 153 -4.91 1.94 2.83
C ALA A 153 -5.50 3.16 2.10
N LEU A 154 -6.75 3.51 2.43
CA LEU A 154 -7.59 4.46 1.72
C LEU A 154 -7.98 5.64 2.64
N TRP A 155 -7.99 6.85 2.08
CA TRP A 155 -8.52 8.04 2.73
C TRP A 155 -9.24 8.94 1.73
N ARG A 156 -9.99 9.93 2.24
CA ARG A 156 -10.69 10.90 1.40
C ARG A 156 -10.62 12.31 1.99
N GLY A 157 -10.10 13.26 1.20
CA GLY A 157 -9.92 14.67 1.59
C GLY A 157 -11.19 15.52 1.45
N TYR A 158 -11.23 16.69 2.12
CA TYR A 158 -12.42 17.54 2.22
C TYR A 158 -12.47 18.72 1.23
N SER A 159 -11.35 19.18 0.66
CA SER A 159 -11.35 20.32 -0.27
C SER A 159 -10.03 20.46 -1.06
N PRO A 160 -10.04 20.23 -2.39
CA PRO A 160 -11.14 19.65 -3.16
C PRO A 160 -11.38 18.19 -2.73
N ASP A 161 -12.53 17.62 -3.11
CA ASP A 161 -12.77 16.19 -2.91
C ASP A 161 -11.67 15.41 -3.66
N ARG A 162 -10.98 14.56 -2.89
CA ARG A 162 -9.86 13.75 -3.34
C ARG A 162 -9.95 12.40 -2.68
N TRP A 163 -9.70 11.36 -3.45
CA TRP A 163 -9.28 10.09 -2.90
C TRP A 163 -7.80 10.13 -2.61
N GLY A 164 -7.36 9.35 -1.64
CA GLY A 164 -5.97 9.00 -1.55
C GLY A 164 -5.80 7.56 -1.13
N TYR A 165 -4.68 7.00 -1.55
CA TYR A 165 -4.33 5.63 -1.25
C TYR A 165 -2.83 5.47 -1.03
N SER A 166 -2.49 4.44 -0.26
CA SER A 166 -1.13 3.94 -0.19
C SER A 166 -1.12 2.43 -0.38
N LEU A 167 -0.09 1.96 -1.08
CA LEU A 167 0.09 0.55 -1.42
C LEU A 167 1.29 -0.01 -0.67
N TRP A 168 1.08 -1.16 -0.04
CA TRP A 168 2.09 -1.76 0.82
C TRP A 168 2.27 -3.23 0.47
N SER A 169 3.52 -3.67 0.44
CA SER A 169 3.92 -5.08 0.29
C SER A 169 4.13 -5.79 1.63
N GLY A 170 3.94 -5.07 2.75
CA GLY A 170 3.96 -5.58 4.11
C GLY A 170 3.86 -4.44 5.15
N CYS A 171 4.28 -4.69 6.38
CA CYS A 171 3.90 -3.87 7.54
C CYS A 171 4.88 -2.73 7.87
N ALA A 172 6.08 -2.78 7.31
CA ALA A 172 7.13 -1.80 7.60
C ALA A 172 7.00 -0.59 6.68
N GLU A 173 7.43 0.59 7.12
CA GLU A 173 7.35 1.83 6.34
C GLU A 173 8.07 1.70 4.99
N GLU A 174 9.19 0.99 4.95
CA GLU A 174 9.93 0.70 3.73
C GLU A 174 9.17 -0.17 2.72
N HIS A 175 8.05 -0.79 3.11
CA HIS A 175 7.20 -1.59 2.23
C HIS A 175 6.10 -0.77 1.55
N GLN A 176 5.95 0.51 1.91
CA GLN A 176 5.06 1.43 1.20
C GLN A 176 5.67 1.82 -0.14
N PHE A 177 5.11 1.34 -1.24
CA PHE A 177 5.69 1.59 -2.58
C PHE A 177 4.87 2.56 -3.43
N ALA A 178 3.70 2.97 -2.96
CA ALA A 178 2.95 4.07 -3.56
C ALA A 178 2.20 4.86 -2.48
N TRP A 179 2.12 6.17 -2.69
CA TRP A 179 1.26 7.09 -1.95
C TRP A 179 0.81 8.16 -2.94
N GLU A 180 -0.48 8.20 -3.24
CA GLU A 180 -1.01 9.18 -4.18
C GLU A 180 -2.34 9.75 -3.71
N GLU A 181 -2.62 10.97 -4.16
CA GLU A 181 -3.93 11.60 -4.05
C GLU A 181 -4.48 11.88 -5.44
N VAL A 182 -5.73 11.49 -5.66
CA VAL A 182 -6.43 11.59 -6.94
C VAL A 182 -7.64 12.48 -6.76
N LEU A 183 -7.82 13.43 -7.69
CA LEU A 183 -9.01 14.28 -7.70
C LEU A 183 -10.26 13.44 -7.92
N ASP A 184 -11.32 13.73 -7.16
CA ASP A 184 -12.65 13.14 -7.29
C ASP A 184 -13.61 14.21 -7.84
N PRO A 185 -13.68 14.42 -9.16
CA PRO A 185 -14.52 15.47 -9.75
C PRO A 185 -16.02 15.16 -9.63
N VAL A 186 -16.38 13.91 -9.37
CA VAL A 186 -17.76 13.41 -9.33
C VAL A 186 -18.34 13.60 -7.93
N GLY A 187 -17.67 13.00 -6.93
CA GLY A 187 -18.13 12.91 -5.55
C GLY A 187 -19.00 11.67 -5.32
N VAL A 188 -18.65 10.90 -4.27
CA VAL A 188 -19.38 9.69 -3.82
C VAL A 188 -20.89 9.92 -3.67
N ASP A 189 -21.31 11.08 -3.16
CA ASP A 189 -22.73 11.37 -2.90
C ASP A 189 -23.54 11.56 -4.20
N LYS A 190 -22.87 11.78 -5.34
CA LYS A 190 -23.53 12.00 -6.64
C LYS A 190 -23.56 10.73 -7.47
N ASP A 191 -22.41 10.07 -7.59
CA ASP A 191 -22.25 8.81 -8.32
C ASP A 191 -21.05 8.07 -7.74
N LEU A 192 -21.34 7.02 -6.99
CA LEU A 192 -20.33 6.20 -6.33
C LEU A 192 -19.40 5.54 -7.34
N LEU A 193 -19.93 4.96 -8.42
CA LEU A 193 -19.11 4.24 -9.40
C LEU A 193 -18.19 5.19 -10.16
N GLY A 194 -18.74 6.32 -10.65
CA GLY A 194 -17.93 7.35 -11.29
C GLY A 194 -16.91 8.00 -10.34
N SER A 195 -17.17 8.04 -9.04
CA SER A 195 -16.24 8.55 -8.04
C SER A 195 -15.06 7.62 -7.78
N VAL A 196 -15.29 6.30 -7.70
CA VAL A 196 -14.22 5.32 -7.41
C VAL A 196 -13.35 5.02 -8.64
N GLU A 197 -13.85 5.23 -9.85
CA GLU A 197 -13.16 4.97 -11.11
C GLU A 197 -11.76 5.60 -11.19
N TYR A 198 -11.64 6.87 -10.80
CA TYR A 198 -10.36 7.58 -10.83
C TYR A 198 -9.35 7.02 -9.81
N LEU A 199 -9.84 6.60 -8.65
CA LEU A 199 -9.03 5.99 -7.60
C LEU A 199 -8.49 4.64 -8.08
N THR A 200 -9.35 3.76 -8.59
CA THR A 200 -8.98 2.39 -8.96
C THR A 200 -8.09 2.36 -10.20
N GLU A 201 -8.30 3.27 -11.17
CA GLU A 201 -7.40 3.47 -12.31
C GLU A 201 -5.98 3.85 -11.85
N SER A 202 -5.88 4.82 -10.92
CA SER A 202 -4.59 5.26 -10.38
C SER A 202 -3.89 4.16 -9.58
N ILE A 203 -4.63 3.37 -8.79
CA ILE A 203 -4.07 2.18 -8.10
C ILE A 203 -3.51 1.18 -9.12
N ALA A 204 -4.26 0.87 -10.19
CA ALA A 204 -3.81 -0.06 -11.22
C ALA A 204 -2.53 0.41 -11.92
N GLU A 205 -2.43 1.70 -12.23
CA GLU A 205 -1.23 2.30 -12.81
C GLU A 205 -0.03 2.21 -11.85
N SER A 206 -0.22 2.50 -10.56
CA SER A 206 0.84 2.36 -9.54
C SER A 206 1.33 0.92 -9.39
N VAL A 207 0.41 -0.05 -9.39
CA VAL A 207 0.74 -1.47 -9.38
C VAL A 207 1.49 -1.87 -10.65
N SER A 208 1.09 -1.36 -11.82
CA SER A 208 1.78 -1.60 -13.08
C SER A 208 3.22 -1.09 -13.04
N LYS A 209 3.43 0.17 -12.61
CA LYS A 209 4.77 0.75 -12.49
C LYS A 209 5.69 -0.08 -11.58
N ALA A 210 5.19 -0.50 -10.42
CA ALA A 210 5.92 -1.36 -9.49
C ALA A 210 6.24 -2.75 -10.08
N SER A 211 5.29 -3.32 -10.84
CA SER A 211 5.46 -4.59 -11.53
C SER A 211 6.49 -4.52 -12.67
N GLU A 212 6.55 -3.41 -13.39
CA GLU A 212 7.53 -3.15 -14.44
C GLU A 212 8.95 -3.01 -13.87
N SER A 213 9.10 -2.27 -12.77
CA SER A 213 10.39 -2.07 -12.09
C SER A 213 10.82 -3.26 -11.22
N LYS A 214 9.91 -4.20 -10.95
CA LYS A 214 10.08 -5.31 -10.00
C LYS A 214 10.45 -4.81 -8.60
N CYS A 215 9.91 -3.68 -8.21
CA CYS A 215 10.21 -3.03 -6.95
C CYS A 215 8.92 -2.62 -6.24
N PHE A 216 8.72 -3.18 -5.04
CA PHE A 216 7.53 -2.99 -4.20
C PHE A 216 7.91 -2.46 -2.82
N LEU A 217 8.86 -1.52 -2.79
CA LEU A 217 9.38 -0.86 -1.59
C LEU A 217 9.33 0.67 -1.76
N ALA A 218 9.54 1.43 -0.68
CA ALA A 218 9.54 2.89 -0.72
C ALA A 218 10.72 3.47 -1.53
N ASN A 219 11.86 2.81 -1.47
CA ASN A 219 13.08 3.23 -2.17
C ASN A 219 13.26 2.42 -3.45
N CYS A 220 12.38 2.72 -4.41
CA CYS A 220 12.52 2.41 -5.82
C CYS A 220 12.81 3.74 -6.56
#